data_AF-A0A942FPF9-F1
#
_entry.id   AF-A0A942FPF9-F1
#
_cell.length_a   1.000
_cell.length_b   1.000
_cell.length_c   1.000
_cell.angle_alpha   90.00
_cell.angle_beta   90.00
_cell.angle_gamma   90.00
#
_symmetry.space_group_name_H-M   'P 1'
#
loop_
_entity.id
_entity.type
_entity.pdbx_description
1 polymer ?
#
loop_
_entity_poly.entity_id
_entity_poly.type
_entity_poly.pdbx_seq_one_letter_code
_entity_poly.pdbx_strand_id
1 'polypeptide(L)'
;MKDSAEHARGWFMKGDSDLSAAGQILSGPGPYDTACFHAQQAVEKYLKSVLALHEQAIPRPHDVEELARLCEALDSSLKAELSSLNLAELSDYAVILRYDSEFWPEREVAQEAAHLATIVRSVVLSRLPAKVRP
;
A
#
# COMPACT_ATOMS: atom_id res chain seq x y z
N MET A 1 20.40 10.94 14.04
CA MET A 1 19.31 11.01 13.05
C MET A 1 19.12 9.61 12.52
N LYS A 2 17.91 9.04 12.57
CA LYS A 2 17.65 7.78 11.86
C LYS A 2 17.93 8.05 10.38
N ASP A 3 18.75 7.23 9.73
CA ASP A 3 18.95 7.31 8.28
C ASP A 3 17.56 7.21 7.63
N SER A 4 17.14 8.25 6.89
CA SER A 4 15.83 8.30 6.24
C SER A 4 15.64 7.13 5.29
N ALA A 5 16.74 6.63 4.70
CA ALA A 5 16.76 5.44 3.87
C ALA A 5 16.44 4.16 4.67
N GLU A 6 16.98 4.02 5.89
CA GLU A 6 16.65 2.89 6.79
C GLU A 6 15.22 2.99 7.33
N HIS A 7 14.74 4.20 7.61
CA HIS A 7 13.35 4.41 8.01
C HIS A 7 12.38 4.05 6.89
N ALA A 8 12.66 4.47 5.65
CA ALA A 8 11.90 4.10 4.46
C ALA A 8 11.92 2.58 4.25
N ARG A 9 13.10 1.94 4.37
CA ARG A 9 13.24 0.47 4.29
C ARG A 9 12.34 -0.24 5.31
N GLY A 10 12.30 0.25 6.55
CA GLY A 10 11.44 -0.31 7.59
C GLY A 10 9.95 -0.27 7.25
N TRP A 11 9.46 0.81 6.64
CA TRP A 11 8.08 0.89 6.14
C TRP A 11 7.84 -0.03 4.97
N PHE A 12 8.77 -0.06 4.01
CA PHE A 12 8.65 -0.91 2.83
C PHE A 12 8.60 -2.40 3.21
N MET A 13 9.47 -2.85 4.12
CA MET A 13 9.47 -4.24 4.61
C MET A 13 8.17 -4.60 5.33
N LYS A 14 7.55 -3.66 6.06
CA LYS A 14 6.22 -3.89 6.64
C LYS A 14 5.18 -4.08 5.53
N GLY A 15 5.23 -3.26 4.48
CA GLY A 15 4.37 -3.43 3.30
C GLY A 15 4.55 -4.81 2.64
N ASP A 16 5.78 -5.28 2.51
CA ASP A 16 6.07 -6.63 2.00
C ASP A 16 5.48 -7.73 2.90
N SER A 17 5.48 -7.53 4.22
CA SER A 17 4.82 -8.45 5.15
C SER A 17 3.31 -8.51 4.95
N ASP A 18 2.64 -7.38 4.71
CA ASP A 18 1.20 -7.37 4.44
C ASP A 18 0.88 -7.97 3.07
N LEU A 19 1.64 -7.62 2.03
CA LEU A 19 1.44 -8.20 0.70
C LEU A 19 1.64 -9.72 0.72
N SER A 20 2.62 -10.22 1.48
CA SER A 20 2.82 -11.65 1.69
C SER A 20 1.61 -12.29 2.39
N ALA A 21 1.06 -11.65 3.42
CA ALA A 21 -0.13 -12.13 4.12
C ALA A 21 -1.35 -12.22 3.18
N ALA A 22 -1.60 -11.18 2.38
CA ALA A 22 -2.66 -11.18 1.37
C ALA A 22 -2.49 -12.34 0.37
N GLY A 23 -1.27 -12.57 -0.12
CA GLY A 23 -0.96 -13.68 -1.03
C GLY A 23 -1.17 -15.05 -0.39
N GLN A 24 -0.80 -15.24 0.87
CA GLN A 24 -1.03 -16.50 1.60
C GLN A 24 -2.53 -16.78 1.76
N ILE A 25 -3.33 -15.78 2.09
CA ILE A 25 -4.79 -15.92 2.20
C ILE A 25 -5.42 -16.28 0.84
N LEU A 26 -4.98 -15.61 -0.23
CA LEU A 26 -5.45 -15.86 -1.60
C LEU A 26 -5.07 -17.25 -2.13
N SER A 27 -4.03 -17.87 -1.57
CA SER A 27 -3.66 -19.26 -1.90
C SER A 27 -4.71 -20.29 -1.44
N GLY A 28 -5.56 -19.91 -0.46
CA GLY A 28 -6.67 -20.70 0.04
C GLY A 28 -8.04 -20.17 -0.40
N PRO A 29 -9.14 -20.63 0.22
CA PRO A 29 -10.50 -20.17 -0.06
C PRO A 29 -10.89 -18.85 0.65
N GLY A 30 -9.92 -18.01 1.02
CA GLY A 30 -10.14 -16.81 1.84
C GLY A 30 -9.57 -16.96 3.26
N PRO A 31 -9.91 -16.07 4.21
CA PRO A 31 -10.94 -15.02 4.15
C PRO A 31 -10.57 -13.80 3.28
N TYR A 32 -11.39 -13.48 2.27
CA TYR A 32 -11.06 -12.46 1.25
C TYR A 32 -11.08 -11.03 1.77
N ASP A 33 -11.91 -10.71 2.76
CA ASP A 33 -11.92 -9.43 3.47
C ASP A 33 -10.56 -9.15 4.13
N THR A 34 -9.96 -10.18 4.72
CA THR A 34 -8.66 -10.08 5.37
C THR A 34 -7.53 -9.92 4.34
N ALA A 35 -7.66 -10.54 3.16
CA ALA A 35 -6.75 -10.31 2.04
C ALA A 35 -6.84 -8.86 1.52
N CYS A 36 -8.06 -8.32 1.34
CA CYS A 36 -8.28 -6.91 0.99
C CYS A 36 -7.65 -5.96 2.02
N PHE A 37 -7.86 -6.24 3.32
CA PHE A 37 -7.26 -5.46 4.41
C PHE A 37 -5.73 -5.41 4.31
N HIS A 38 -5.08 -6.57 4.14
CA HIS A 38 -3.63 -6.61 4.01
C HIS A 38 -3.13 -5.95 2.72
N ALA A 39 -3.85 -6.07 1.61
CA ALA A 39 -3.50 -5.36 0.38
C ALA A 39 -3.54 -3.84 0.56
N GLN A 40 -4.59 -3.31 1.21
CA GLN A 40 -4.72 -1.89 1.54
C GLN A 40 -3.58 -1.42 2.47
N GLN A 41 -3.27 -2.20 3.50
CA GLN A 41 -2.17 -1.91 4.43
C GLN A 41 -0.80 -1.94 3.74
N ALA A 42 -0.60 -2.84 2.78
CA ALA A 42 0.63 -2.90 1.99
C ALA A 42 0.84 -1.60 1.20
N VAL A 43 -0.18 -1.16 0.46
CA VAL A 43 -0.15 0.10 -0.31
C VAL A 43 0.16 1.28 0.60
N GLU A 44 -0.55 1.40 1.72
CA GLU A 44 -0.30 2.47 2.70
C GLU A 44 1.17 2.50 3.15
N LYS A 45 1.73 1.34 3.51
CA LYS A 45 3.10 1.23 4.02
C LYS A 45 4.14 1.50 2.93
N TYR A 46 3.88 1.13 1.68
CA TYR A 46 4.72 1.51 0.56
C TYR A 46 4.73 3.03 0.35
N LEU A 47 3.57 3.70 0.34
CA LEU A 47 3.51 5.15 0.21
C LEU A 47 4.19 5.85 1.41
N LYS A 48 4.00 5.35 2.63
CA LYS A 48 4.70 5.86 3.83
C LYS A 48 6.22 5.71 3.74
N SER A 49 6.72 4.71 3.01
CA SER A 49 8.16 4.58 2.76
C SER A 49 8.71 5.73 1.90
N VAL A 50 7.95 6.22 0.93
CA VAL A 50 8.31 7.41 0.13
C VAL A 50 8.33 8.66 1.03
N LEU A 51 7.29 8.87 1.83
CA LEU A 51 7.26 9.99 2.78
C LEU A 51 8.45 9.95 3.75
N ALA A 52 8.78 8.76 4.29
CA ALA A 52 9.92 8.56 5.16
C ALA A 52 11.26 8.86 4.48
N LEU A 53 11.42 8.47 3.20
CA LEU A 53 12.63 8.72 2.41
C LEU A 53 12.87 10.22 2.22
N HIS A 54 11.80 10.98 2.03
CA HIS A 54 11.81 12.44 1.87
C HIS A 54 11.69 13.20 3.21
N GLU A 55 11.86 12.51 4.34
CA GLU A 55 11.81 13.07 5.70
C GLU A 55 10.50 13.85 6.01
N GLN A 56 9.40 13.49 5.33
CA GLN A 56 8.09 14.09 5.54
C GLN A 56 7.39 13.50 6.77
N ALA A 57 6.55 14.33 7.40
CA ALA A 57 5.68 13.86 8.47
C ALA A 57 4.70 12.81 7.91
N ILE A 58 4.64 11.65 8.54
CA ILE A 58 3.74 10.58 8.15
C ILE A 58 2.39 10.83 8.83
N PRO A 59 1.31 11.12 8.08
CA PRO A 59 0.00 11.31 8.68
C PRO A 59 -0.48 10.01 9.34
N ARG A 60 -1.22 10.17 10.44
CA ARG A 60 -1.88 9.07 11.15
C ARG A 60 -3.11 8.49 10.42
N PRO A 61 -3.99 9.27 9.76
CA PRO A 61 -5.12 8.67 9.07
C PRO A 61 -4.69 7.73 7.93
N HIS A 62 -5.46 6.64 7.77
CA HIS A 62 -5.24 5.54 6.83
C HIS A 62 -5.86 5.83 5.45
N ASP A 63 -5.73 7.06 4.97
CA ASP A 63 -6.25 7.46 3.66
C ASP A 63 -5.15 7.26 2.61
N VAL A 64 -5.33 6.24 1.76
CA VAL A 64 -4.38 5.89 0.71
C VAL A 64 -4.31 6.97 -0.37
N GLU A 65 -5.42 7.66 -0.66
CA GLU A 65 -5.43 8.73 -1.65
C GLU A 65 -4.66 9.95 -1.17
N GLU A 66 -4.85 10.35 0.10
CA GLU A 66 -4.07 11.43 0.69
C GLU A 66 -2.57 11.11 0.68
N LEU A 67 -2.20 9.87 1.04
CA LEU A 67 -0.80 9.44 0.99
C LEU A 67 -0.25 9.47 -0.43
N ALA A 68 -1.03 9.03 -1.43
CA ALA A 68 -0.64 9.09 -2.83
C ALA A 68 -0.42 10.53 -3.27
N ARG A 69 -1.35 11.44 -2.99
CA ARG A 69 -1.23 12.88 -3.30
C ARG A 69 0.01 13.51 -2.66
N LEU A 70 0.32 13.16 -1.41
CA LEU A 70 1.54 13.62 -0.74
C LEU A 70 2.80 13.09 -1.44
N CYS A 71 2.81 11.83 -1.89
CA CYS A 71 3.93 11.25 -2.63
C CYS A 71 4.10 11.90 -4.00
N GLU A 72 3.01 12.15 -4.74
CA GLU A 72 3.02 12.85 -6.03
C GLU A 72 3.57 14.29 -5.92
N ALA A 73 3.31 14.96 -4.80
CA ALA A 73 3.85 16.30 -4.54
C ALA A 73 5.37 16.29 -4.29
N LEU A 74 5.95 15.17 -3.85
CA LEU A 74 7.38 15.00 -3.58
C LEU A 74 8.15 14.52 -4.81
N ASP A 75 7.53 13.67 -5.63
CA ASP A 75 8.08 13.17 -6.89
C ASP A 75 6.99 13.17 -7.96
N SER A 76 7.05 14.15 -8.87
CA SER A 76 6.07 14.31 -9.94
C SER A 76 6.01 13.13 -10.91
N SER A 77 7.05 12.29 -10.97
CA SER A 77 7.02 11.09 -11.82
C SER A 77 6.15 9.97 -11.22
N LEU A 78 5.89 10.00 -9.90
CA LEU A 78 4.89 9.11 -9.28
C LEU A 78 3.48 9.44 -9.75
N LYS A 79 3.19 10.68 -10.15
CA LYS A 79 1.86 11.06 -10.65
C LYS A 79 1.45 10.22 -11.86
N ALA A 80 2.35 10.02 -12.82
CA ALA A 80 2.04 9.22 -14.00
C ALA A 80 1.78 7.74 -13.65
N GLU A 81 2.47 7.23 -12.63
CA GLU A 81 2.41 5.82 -12.22
C GLU A 81 1.24 5.53 -11.26
N LEU A 82 0.89 6.47 -10.37
CA LEU A 82 -0.15 6.30 -9.35
C LEU A 82 -1.53 6.81 -9.81
N SER A 83 -1.60 7.90 -10.58
CA SER A 83 -2.89 8.44 -11.03
C SER A 83 -3.65 7.52 -12.00
N SER A 84 -2.98 6.51 -12.56
CA SER A 84 -3.63 5.47 -13.38
C SER A 84 -4.22 4.32 -12.55
N LEU A 85 -3.92 4.26 -11.25
CA LEU A 85 -4.39 3.24 -10.33
C LEU A 85 -5.65 3.72 -9.61
N ASN A 86 -6.67 2.86 -9.52
CA ASN A 86 -7.85 3.17 -8.74
C ASN A 86 -7.61 2.91 -7.25
N LEU A 87 -6.80 3.76 -6.61
CA LEU A 87 -6.49 3.63 -5.18
C LEU A 87 -7.69 3.98 -4.27
N ALA A 88 -8.69 4.67 -4.82
CA ALA A 88 -9.95 5.00 -4.14
C ALA A 88 -10.68 3.73 -3.70
N GLU A 89 -10.75 2.73 -4.59
CA GLU A 89 -11.40 1.45 -4.33
C GLU A 89 -10.81 0.75 -3.10
N LEU A 90 -9.49 0.79 -2.89
CA LEU A 90 -8.86 0.21 -1.71
C LEU A 90 -9.30 0.89 -0.41
N SER A 91 -9.48 2.21 -0.43
CA SER A 91 -9.95 2.99 0.72
C SER A 91 -11.43 2.73 0.99
N ASP A 92 -12.24 2.68 -0.08
CA ASP A 92 -13.67 2.40 0.00
C ASP A 92 -13.93 0.99 0.53
N TYR A 93 -13.20 -0.03 0.06
CA TYR A 93 -13.29 -1.37 0.63
C TYR A 93 -12.92 -1.38 2.11
N ALA A 94 -11.85 -0.69 2.52
CA ALA A 94 -11.46 -0.62 3.92
C ALA A 94 -12.51 0.06 4.82
N VAL A 95 -13.31 0.99 4.28
CA VAL A 95 -14.42 1.62 5.00
C VAL A 95 -15.64 0.70 4.99
N ILE A 96 -16.07 0.20 3.83
CA ILE A 96 -17.27 -0.64 3.68
C ILE A 96 -17.11 -1.93 4.50
N LEU A 97 -15.99 -2.65 4.39
CA LEU A 97 -15.71 -3.88 5.15
C LEU A 97 -15.73 -3.68 6.68
N ARG A 98 -15.52 -2.44 7.17
CA ARG A 98 -15.50 -2.14 8.61
C ARG A 98 -16.86 -1.78 9.18
N TYR A 99 -17.77 -1.27 8.35
CA TYR A 99 -19.06 -0.73 8.81
C TYR A 99 -20.26 -1.51 8.27
N ASP A 100 -20.06 -2.38 7.29
CA ASP A 100 -21.08 -3.27 6.74
C ASP A 100 -20.72 -4.73 7.02
N SER A 101 -21.40 -5.35 7.99
CA SER A 101 -21.19 -6.75 8.36
C SER A 101 -21.75 -7.76 7.34
N GLU A 102 -22.55 -7.30 6.38
CA GLU A 102 -23.14 -8.12 5.33
C GLU A 102 -22.31 -8.10 4.04
N PHE A 103 -21.43 -7.11 3.88
CA PHE A 103 -20.53 -7.01 2.75
C PHE A 103 -19.29 -7.91 2.92
N TRP A 104 -19.23 -8.97 2.11
CA TRP A 104 -18.09 -9.88 2.02
C TRP A 104 -17.52 -9.86 0.60
N PRO A 105 -16.23 -9.57 0.41
CA PRO A 105 -15.65 -9.48 -0.92
C PRO A 105 -15.45 -10.88 -1.49
N GLU A 106 -15.63 -10.99 -2.81
CA GLU A 106 -15.31 -12.21 -3.53
C GLU A 106 -13.79 -12.35 -3.74
N ARG A 107 -13.36 -13.52 -4.20
CA ARG A 107 -11.93 -13.81 -4.45
C ARG A 107 -11.34 -12.78 -5.41
N GLU A 108 -12.07 -12.45 -6.46
CA GLU A 108 -11.70 -11.58 -7.55
C GLU A 108 -11.40 -10.17 -7.04
N VAL A 109 -12.20 -9.66 -6.10
CA VAL A 109 -11.99 -8.38 -5.44
C VAL A 109 -10.69 -8.38 -4.64
N ALA A 110 -10.44 -9.45 -3.88
CA ALA A 110 -9.20 -9.58 -3.12
C ALA A 110 -7.96 -9.75 -4.01
N GLN A 111 -8.10 -10.43 -5.15
CA GLN A 111 -7.04 -10.55 -6.16
C GLN A 111 -6.69 -9.20 -6.78
N GLU A 112 -7.70 -8.40 -7.14
CA GLU A 112 -7.49 -7.06 -7.68
C GLU A 112 -6.81 -6.16 -6.66
N ALA A 113 -7.24 -6.19 -5.39
CA ALA A 113 -6.59 -5.43 -4.34
C ALA A 113 -5.10 -5.80 -4.17
N ALA A 114 -4.78 -7.10 -4.17
CA ALA A 114 -3.40 -7.58 -4.10
C ALA A 114 -2.59 -7.24 -5.37
N HIS A 115 -3.24 -7.20 -6.53
CA HIS A 115 -2.63 -6.77 -7.78
C HIS A 115 -2.22 -5.29 -7.73
N LEU A 116 -3.12 -4.42 -7.31
CA LEU A 116 -2.84 -2.99 -7.09
C LEU A 116 -1.67 -2.81 -6.11
N ALA A 117 -1.68 -3.53 -4.98
CA ALA A 117 -0.57 -3.52 -4.02
C ALA A 117 0.77 -3.94 -4.64
N THR A 118 0.78 -4.91 -5.56
CA THR A 118 1.97 -5.35 -6.28
C THR A 118 2.49 -4.29 -7.26
N ILE A 119 1.59 -3.56 -7.93
CA ILE A 119 1.98 -2.45 -8.80
C ILE A 119 2.61 -1.34 -7.96
N VAL A 120 1.95 -0.90 -6.89
CA VAL A 120 2.45 0.15 -5.99
C VAL A 120 3.81 -0.24 -5.40
N ARG A 121 3.97 -1.51 -4.98
CA ARG A 121 5.26 -2.04 -4.53
C ARG A 121 6.36 -1.79 -5.56
N SER A 122 6.11 -2.12 -6.82
CA SER A 122 7.10 -2.02 -7.90
C SER A 122 7.46 -0.57 -8.19
N VAL A 123 6.45 0.30 -8.26
CA VAL A 123 6.58 1.76 -8.41
C VAL A 123 7.47 2.32 -7.29
N VAL A 124 7.15 2.03 -6.03
CA VAL A 124 7.88 2.55 -4.87
C VAL A 124 9.29 1.97 -4.76
N LEU A 125 9.48 0.67 -5.04
CA LEU A 125 10.80 0.02 -4.98
C LEU A 125 11.81 0.70 -5.92
N SER A 126 11.35 1.18 -7.08
CA SER A 126 12.19 1.92 -8.03
C SER A 126 12.76 3.22 -7.42
N ARG A 127 12.08 3.80 -6.43
CA ARG A 127 12.45 5.06 -5.76
C ARG A 127 13.33 4.88 -4.53
N LEU A 128 13.36 3.67 -3.96
CA LEU A 128 14.27 3.39 -2.86
C LEU A 128 15.74 3.36 -3.35
N PRO A 129 16.69 3.96 -2.60
CA PRO A 129 18.10 3.86 -2.93
C PRO A 129 18.56 2.40 -2.95
N ALA A 130 19.37 2.02 -3.94
CA ALA A 130 19.79 0.62 -4.14
C ALA A 130 20.39 -0.04 -2.89
N LYS A 131 21.14 0.73 -2.08
CA LYS A 131 21.77 0.28 -0.83
C LYS A 131 20.78 -0.14 0.27
N VAL A 132 19.51 0.28 0.20
CA VAL A 132 18.47 -0.02 1.19
C VAL A 132 17.25 -0.75 0.62
N ARG A 133 17.32 -1.19 -0.64
CA ARG A 133 16.27 -2.06 -1.19
C ARG A 133 16.27 -3.38 -0.41
N PRO A 134 15.09 -3.92 -0.03
CA PRO A 134 15.00 -5.18 0.71
C PRO A 134 15.45 -6.38 -0.12
#